data_AF-A0A7V3SNM1-F1
#
_entry.id   AF-A0A7V3SNM1-F1
#
_cell.length_a   1.000
_cell.length_b   1.000
_cell.length_c   1.000
_cell.angle_alpha   90.00
_cell.angle_beta   90.00
_cell.angle_gamma   90.00
#
_symmetry.space_group_name_H-M   'P 1'
#
loop_
_entity.id
_entity.type
_entity.pdbx_description
1 polymer ?
#
loop_
_entity_poly.entity_id
_entity_poly.type
_entity_poly.pdbx_seq_one_letter_code
_entity_poly.pdbx_strand_id
1 'polypeptide(L)'
;MSGSQQKTNLTAKLAIVAIMLAVVLLAWQAYRYFGPRPEYPPPVQARNEQVSEWIRSLVQKSGGDINRLTPQERAQLEVLTRGNGEIALRAALSQK
;
A
#
# COMPACT_ATOMS: atom_id res chain seq x y z
N MET A 1 40.48 39.96 32.89
CA MET A 1 39.91 38.64 33.27
C MET A 1 38.88 38.15 32.23
N SER A 2 39.22 38.12 30.92
CA SER A 2 38.22 37.86 29.85
C SER A 2 38.36 36.54 29.09
N GLY A 3 39.39 35.72 29.35
CA GLY A 3 39.62 34.48 28.60
C GLY A 3 38.76 33.29 29.03
N SER A 4 38.30 33.25 30.28
CA SER A 4 37.51 32.13 30.82
C SER A 4 36.02 32.25 30.52
N GLN A 5 35.48 33.48 30.53
CA GLN A 5 34.06 33.77 30.28
C GLN A 5 33.61 33.53 28.82
N GLN A 6 34.50 33.73 27.84
CA GLN A 6 34.18 33.48 26.43
C GLN A 6 34.12 31.97 26.11
N LYS A 7 35.00 31.17 26.71
CA LYS A 7 35.03 29.71 26.51
C LYS A 7 33.78 29.05 27.07
N THR A 8 33.34 29.41 28.28
CA THR A 8 32.12 28.85 28.90
C THR A 8 30.86 29.16 28.11
N ASN A 9 30.74 30.37 27.56
CA ASN A 9 29.61 30.73 26.71
C ASN A 9 29.58 29.95 25.38
N LEU A 10 30.75 29.64 24.81
CA LEU A 10 30.86 28.82 23.60
C LEU A 10 30.46 27.36 23.89
N THR A 11 30.95 26.78 24.99
CA THR A 11 30.63 25.41 25.38
C THR A 11 29.15 25.25 25.72
N ALA A 12 28.53 26.23 26.37
CA ALA A 12 27.11 26.23 26.68
C ALA A 12 26.25 26.29 25.39
N LYS A 13 26.59 27.16 24.43
CA LYS A 13 25.91 27.23 23.14
C LYS A 13 26.05 25.93 22.35
N LEU A 14 27.24 25.32 22.34
CA LEU A 14 27.48 24.03 21.70
C LEU A 14 26.68 22.90 22.35
N ALA A 15 26.59 22.89 23.68
CA ALA A 15 25.79 21.90 24.40
C ALA A 15 24.30 21.99 24.05
N ILE A 16 23.75 23.21 23.96
CA ILE A 16 22.34 23.42 23.55
C ILE A 16 22.11 22.91 22.12
N VAL A 17 23.02 23.22 21.19
CA VAL A 17 22.93 22.74 19.80
C VAL A 17 23.03 21.21 19.73
N ALA A 18 23.91 20.60 20.52
CA ALA A 18 24.04 19.14 20.59
C ALA A 18 22.77 18.48 21.14
N ILE A 19 22.13 19.06 22.16
CA ILE A 19 20.86 18.57 22.72
C ILE A 19 19.74 18.69 21.67
N MET A 20 19.64 19.83 20.98
CA MET A 20 18.67 20.02 19.90
C MET A 20 18.85 18.98 18.78
N LEU A 21 20.09 18.71 18.37
CA LEU A 21 20.41 17.67 17.39
C LEU A 21 20.01 16.27 17.88
N ALA A 22 20.27 15.96 19.16
CA ALA A 22 19.87 14.69 19.74
C ALA A 22 18.34 14.52 19.72
N VAL A 23 17.58 15.57 20.06
CA VAL A 23 16.10 15.54 20.02
C VAL A 23 15.59 15.34 18.59
N VAL A 24 16.16 16.03 17.61
CA VAL A 24 15.77 15.88 16.20
C VAL A 24 16.08 14.45 15.70
N LEU A 25 17.23 13.89 16.07
CA LEU A 25 17.59 12.51 15.70
C LEU A 25 16.65 11.49 16.34
N LEU A 26 16.29 11.66 17.61
CA LEU A 26 15.32 10.81 18.29
C LEU A 26 13.93 10.92 17.65
N ALA A 27 13.48 12.13 17.33
CA ALA A 27 12.21 12.36 16.64
C ALA A 27 12.20 11.72 15.24
N TRP A 28 13.30 11.82 14.49
CA TRP A 28 13.45 11.17 13.20
C TRP A 28 13.41 9.64 13.30
N GLN A 29 14.12 9.08 14.28
CA GLN A 29 14.14 7.64 14.50
C GLN A 29 12.76 7.12 14.93
N ALA A 30 12.09 7.84 15.84
CA ALA A 30 10.72 7.54 16.24
C ALA A 30 9.75 7.66 15.06
N TYR A 31 9.89 8.69 14.22
CA TYR A 31 9.08 8.83 13.01
C TYR A 31 9.32 7.69 12.01
N ARG A 32 10.55 7.19 11.89
CA ARG A 32 10.81 6.00 11.06
C ARG A 32 10.21 4.72 11.62
N TYR A 33 10.16 4.58 12.95
CA TYR A 33 9.72 3.34 13.59
C TYR A 33 8.21 3.29 13.82
N PHE A 34 7.61 4.43 14.21
CA PHE A 34 6.20 4.56 14.56
C PHE A 34 5.41 5.42 13.57
N GLY A 35 6.06 6.05 12.61
CA GLY A 35 5.37 6.79 11.56
C GLY A 35 4.47 5.87 10.74
N PRO A 36 3.47 6.45 10.07
CA PRO A 36 2.59 5.69 9.20
C PRO A 36 3.43 4.96 8.16
N ARG A 37 3.29 3.64 8.09
CA ARG A 37 3.90 2.87 7.02
C ARG A 37 3.31 3.37 5.70
N PRO A 38 4.11 3.53 4.63
CA PRO A 38 3.57 3.74 3.31
C PRO A 38 2.55 2.64 3.05
N GLU A 39 1.33 3.00 2.71
CA GLU A 39 0.30 2.04 2.39
C GLU A 39 0.69 1.41 1.05
N TYR A 40 1.40 0.28 1.14
CA TYR A 40 1.79 -0.46 -0.04
C TYR A 40 0.51 -1.05 -0.63
N PRO A 41 0.27 -0.89 -1.95
CA PRO A 41 -0.81 -1.62 -2.59
C PRO A 41 -0.62 -3.11 -2.30
N PRO A 42 -1.72 -3.88 -2.11
CA PRO A 42 -1.63 -5.29 -1.81
C PRO A 42 -0.73 -5.98 -2.83
N PRO A 43 0.05 -6.99 -2.41
CA PRO A 43 0.92 -7.72 -3.33
C PRO A 43 0.08 -8.21 -4.52
N VAL A 44 0.65 -8.12 -5.72
CA VAL A 44 -0.05 -8.43 -6.98
C VAL A 44 -0.72 -9.82 -6.92
N GLN A 45 -0.13 -10.75 -6.18
CA GLN A 45 -0.67 -12.09 -5.91
C GLN A 45 -2.03 -12.04 -5.18
N ALA A 46 -2.13 -11.31 -4.07
CA ALA A 46 -3.37 -11.16 -3.31
C ALA A 46 -4.48 -10.48 -4.13
N ARG A 47 -4.10 -9.51 -4.99
CA ARG A 47 -5.05 -8.89 -5.91
C ARG A 47 -5.57 -9.88 -6.95
N ASN A 48 -4.69 -10.71 -7.50
CA ASN A 48 -5.06 -11.69 -8.52
C ASN A 48 -5.94 -12.80 -7.94
N GLU A 49 -5.68 -13.23 -6.70
CA GLU A 49 -6.52 -14.18 -5.96
C GLU A 49 -7.94 -13.63 -5.81
N GLN A 50 -8.09 -12.40 -5.31
CA GLN A 50 -9.40 -11.74 -5.17
C GLN A 50 -10.15 -11.64 -6.51
N VAL A 51 -9.45 -11.28 -7.59
CA VAL A 51 -10.05 -11.22 -8.93
C VAL A 51 -10.51 -12.60 -9.39
N SER A 52 -9.70 -13.64 -9.15
CA SER A 52 -10.06 -15.02 -9.53
C SER A 52 -11.26 -15.56 -8.75
N GLU A 53 -11.35 -15.28 -7.45
CA GLU A 53 -12.49 -15.64 -6.61
C GLU A 53 -13.76 -14.90 -7.05
N TRP A 54 -13.64 -13.61 -7.35
CA TRP A 54 -14.73 -12.81 -7.89
C TRP A 54 -15.23 -13.39 -9.23
N ILE A 55 -14.33 -13.72 -10.17
CA ILE A 55 -14.71 -14.36 -11.44
C ILE A 55 -15.42 -15.70 -11.19
N ARG A 56 -14.94 -16.53 -10.25
CA ARG A 56 -15.63 -17.78 -9.87
C ARG A 56 -17.03 -17.52 -9.33
N SER A 57 -17.22 -16.48 -8.51
CA SER A 57 -18.56 -16.11 -8.01
C SER A 57 -19.50 -15.70 -9.14
N LEU A 58 -19.00 -15.00 -10.16
CA LEU A 58 -19.76 -14.67 -11.36
C LEU A 58 -20.16 -15.92 -12.13
N VAL A 59 -19.22 -16.87 -12.29
CA VAL A 59 -19.49 -18.16 -12.94
C VAL A 59 -20.55 -18.96 -12.17
N GLN A 60 -20.49 -18.99 -10.84
CA GLN A 60 -21.51 -19.67 -10.02
C GLN A 60 -22.89 -19.04 -10.17
N LYS A 61 -22.96 -17.71 -10.26
CA LYS A 61 -24.22 -16.96 -10.43
C LYS A 61 -24.81 -17.10 -11.83
N SER A 62 -23.97 -17.04 -12.87
CA SER A 62 -24.42 -17.03 -14.26
C SER A 62 -24.42 -18.40 -14.94
N GLY A 63 -23.76 -19.39 -14.34
CA GLY A 63 -23.45 -20.67 -15.00
C GLY A 63 -22.39 -20.54 -16.10
N GLY A 64 -21.61 -19.45 -16.08
CA GLY A 64 -20.61 -19.15 -17.12
C GLY A 64 -21.17 -18.44 -18.36
N ASP A 65 -22.45 -18.04 -18.34
CA ASP A 65 -23.06 -17.24 -19.42
C ASP A 65 -22.91 -15.75 -19.12
N ILE A 66 -22.18 -15.03 -19.98
CA ILE A 66 -21.95 -13.59 -19.82
C ILE A 66 -23.26 -12.80 -19.92
N ASN A 67 -24.27 -13.28 -20.65
CA ASN A 67 -25.54 -12.57 -20.84
C ASN A 67 -26.45 -12.61 -19.62
N ARG A 68 -26.17 -13.52 -18.68
CA ARG A 68 -26.87 -13.61 -17.40
C ARG A 68 -26.26 -12.71 -16.33
N LEU A 69 -25.11 -12.09 -16.63
CA LEU A 69 -24.49 -11.10 -15.76
C LEU A 69 -25.15 -9.73 -15.96
N THR A 70 -25.17 -8.94 -14.90
CA THR A 70 -25.62 -7.56 -14.97
C THR A 70 -24.70 -6.74 -15.89
N PRO A 71 -25.19 -5.64 -16.49
CA PRO A 71 -24.34 -4.73 -17.28
C PRO A 71 -23.11 -4.23 -16.52
N GLN A 72 -23.24 -4.02 -15.20
CA GLN A 72 -22.14 -3.58 -14.34
C GLN A 72 -21.07 -4.67 -14.15
N GLU A 73 -21.48 -5.91 -13.88
CA GLU A 73 -20.55 -7.04 -13.73
C GLU A 73 -19.78 -7.31 -15.03
N ARG A 74 -20.45 -7.19 -16.19
CA ARG A 74 -19.78 -7.32 -17.50
C ARG A 74 -18.74 -6.24 -17.73
N ALA A 75 -19.08 -4.98 -17.47
CA ALA A 75 -18.14 -3.87 -17.61
C ALA A 75 -16.93 -4.03 -16.67
N GLN A 76 -17.15 -4.44 -15.42
CA GLN A 76 -16.06 -4.73 -14.49
C GLN A 76 -15.19 -5.90 -14.96
N LEU A 77 -15.82 -6.96 -15.47
CA LEU A 77 -15.12 -8.13 -15.99
C LEU A 77 -14.27 -7.76 -17.21
N GLU A 78 -14.79 -6.97 -18.14
CA GLU A 78 -14.03 -6.46 -19.29
C GLU A 78 -12.84 -5.62 -18.87
N VAL A 79 -12.99 -4.73 -17.87
CA VAL A 79 -11.89 -3.93 -17.34
C VAL A 79 -10.83 -4.80 -16.68
N LEU A 80 -11.23 -5.78 -15.86
CA LEU A 80 -10.32 -6.67 -15.14
C LEU A 80 -9.60 -7.65 -16.06
N THR A 81 -10.26 -8.10 -17.13
CA THR A 81 -9.74 -9.10 -18.07
C THR A 81 -9.21 -8.51 -19.39
N ARG A 82 -9.23 -7.18 -19.51
CA ARG A 82 -8.82 -6.42 -20.72
C ARG A 82 -9.60 -6.84 -21.98
N GLY A 83 -10.91 -7.00 -21.86
CA GLY A 83 -11.81 -7.40 -22.95
C GLY A 83 -11.95 -8.91 -23.16
N ASN A 84 -11.26 -9.73 -22.37
CA ASN A 84 -11.31 -11.21 -22.47
C ASN A 84 -12.30 -11.84 -21.46
N GLY A 85 -13.39 -11.15 -21.14
CA GLY A 85 -14.30 -11.56 -20.06
C GLY A 85 -14.90 -12.94 -20.27
N GLU A 86 -15.32 -13.25 -21.49
CA GLU A 86 -15.86 -14.58 -21.83
C GLU A 86 -14.83 -15.70 -21.66
N ILE A 87 -13.58 -15.46 -22.06
CA ILE A 87 -12.49 -16.43 -21.93
C ILE A 87 -12.20 -16.68 -20.44
N ALA A 88 -12.19 -15.62 -19.62
CA ALA A 88 -11.97 -15.72 -18.19
C ALA A 88 -13.08 -16.50 -17.48
N LEU A 89 -14.35 -16.28 -17.85
CA LEU A 89 -15.49 -17.03 -17.31
C LEU A 89 -15.40 -18.51 -17.70
N ARG A 90 -15.09 -18.83 -18.96
CA ARG A 90 -14.92 -20.21 -19.43
C ARG A 90 -13.74 -20.89 -18.74
N ALA A 91 -12.60 -20.21 -18.61
CA ALA A 91 -11.42 -20.74 -17.92
C ALA A 91 -11.72 -21.05 -16.45
N ALA A 92 -12.47 -20.19 -15.76
CA ALA A 92 -12.89 -20.42 -14.38
C ALA A 92 -13.91 -21.57 -14.26
N LEU A 93 -14.72 -21.82 -15.30
CA LEU A 93 -15.65 -22.95 -15.36
C LEU A 93 -14.94 -24.29 -15.65
N SER A 94 -13.85 -24.27 -16.41
CA SER A 94 -13.04 -25.46 -16.74
C SER A 94 -12.10 -25.93 -15.62
N GLN A 95 -11.84 -25.10 -14.60
CA GLN A 95 -11.01 -25.46 -13.44
C GLN A 95 -11.80 -26.24 -12.35
N LYS A 96 -12.97 -26.77 -12.70
CA LYS A 96 -13.83 -27.52 -11.77
C LYS A 96 -13.40 -28.98 -11.63
#